data_AF-A0A1B6G0B2-F1
#
_entry.id   AF-A0A1B6G0B2-F1
#
_cell.length_a   1.000
_cell.length_b   1.000
_cell.length_c   1.000
_cell.angle_alpha   90.00
_cell.angle_beta   90.00
_cell.angle_gamma   90.00
#
_symmetry.space_group_name_H-M   'P 1'
#
loop_
_entity.id
_entity.type
_entity.pdbx_description
1 polymer ?
#
loop_
_entity_poly.entity_id
_entity_poly.type
_entity_poly.pdbx_seq_one_letter_code
_entity_poly.pdbx_strand_id
1 'polypeptide(L)'
;YMDEIQAQNLARQLLDAGELRFGTDEATFNRILCKESFSQLKLIFRKYEELNNGRGIRKTIKSEFSGDIKDALLAIVSCIQDRPKFFAKQFNKAIKGCGTDDNKLIRLVVTRCELDLGNIQEAYYSKYS
;
A
#
# COMPACT_ATOMS: atom_id res chain seq x y z
N TYR A 1 8.25 17.90 4.24
CA TYR A 1 7.15 18.81 4.64
C TYR A 1 5.85 18.11 4.30
N MET A 2 4.89 18.05 5.23
CA MET A 2 3.56 17.48 5.00
C MET A 2 2.56 18.63 4.98
N ASP A 3 1.73 18.69 3.94
CA ASP A 3 0.74 19.74 3.77
C ASP A 3 -0.64 19.20 4.16
N GLU A 4 -1.13 19.62 5.32
CA GLU A 4 -2.41 19.18 5.88
C GLU A 4 -3.60 19.63 5.02
N ILE A 5 -3.55 20.83 4.42
CA ILE A 5 -4.64 21.35 3.60
C ILE A 5 -4.71 20.56 2.29
N GLN A 6 -3.55 20.37 1.64
CA GLN A 6 -3.46 19.56 0.44
C GLN A 6 -3.91 18.12 0.73
N ALA A 7 -3.48 17.53 1.84
CA ALA A 7 -3.86 16.17 2.20
C ALA A 7 -5.38 16.03 2.38
N GLN A 8 -6.00 16.99 3.07
CA GLN A 8 -7.46 17.03 3.23
C GLN A 8 -8.18 17.11 1.88
N ASN A 9 -7.69 17.95 0.97
CA ASN A 9 -8.29 18.12 -0.35
C ASN A 9 -8.12 16.87 -1.23
N LEU A 10 -6.95 16.25 -1.22
CA LEU A 10 -6.69 15.01 -1.95
C LEU A 10 -7.47 13.82 -1.38
N ALA A 11 -7.67 13.77 -0.06
CA ALA A 11 -8.52 12.78 0.57
C ALA A 11 -9.98 12.90 0.12
N ARG A 12 -10.52 14.12 0.03
CA ARG A 12 -11.85 14.37 -0.56
C ARG A 12 -11.92 13.93 -2.02
N GLN A 13 -10.91 14.25 -2.83
CA GLN A 13 -10.86 13.81 -4.23
C GLN A 13 -10.88 12.29 -4.37
N LEU A 14 -10.22 11.54 -3.47
CA LEU A 14 -10.29 10.08 -3.46
C LEU A 14 -11.68 9.55 -3.10
N LEU A 15 -12.40 10.22 -2.19
CA LEU A 15 -13.78 9.85 -1.86
C LEU A 15 -14.72 10.10 -3.03
N ASP A 16 -14.62 11.28 -3.64
CA ASP A 16 -15.41 11.66 -4.81
C ASP A 16 -15.13 10.75 -6.01
N ALA A 17 -13.90 10.24 -6.14
CA ALA A 17 -13.46 9.33 -7.20
C ALA A 17 -13.83 7.85 -6.98
N GLY A 18 -14.28 7.47 -5.78
CA GLY A 18 -14.63 6.09 -5.45
C GLY A 18 -16.00 6.02 -4.76
N GLU A 19 -16.00 6.06 -3.43
CA GLU A 19 -17.17 5.78 -2.58
C GLU A 19 -18.41 6.66 -2.86
N LEU A 20 -18.23 7.87 -3.37
CA LEU A 20 -19.33 8.82 -3.61
C LEU A 20 -19.86 8.80 -5.06
N ARG A 21 -19.46 7.82 -5.87
CA ARG A 21 -19.94 7.66 -7.24
C ARG A 21 -20.23 6.20 -7.58
N PHE A 22 -20.93 6.00 -8.71
CA PHE A 22 -21.07 4.68 -9.29
C PHE A 22 -19.85 4.37 -10.17
N GLY A 23 -19.16 3.28 -9.87
CA GLY A 23 -17.86 2.94 -10.48
C GLY A 23 -16.71 3.76 -9.90
N THR A 24 -15.54 3.71 -10.53
CA THR A 24 -14.32 4.30 -9.96
C THR A 24 -13.58 5.14 -10.98
N ASP A 25 -13.15 6.33 -10.59
CA ASP A 25 -12.20 7.14 -11.36
C ASP A 25 -10.76 6.69 -11.05
N GLU A 26 -10.34 5.65 -11.77
CA GLU A 26 -9.01 5.06 -11.65
C GLU A 26 -7.89 6.07 -11.92
N ALA A 27 -8.12 7.04 -12.81
CA ALA A 27 -7.13 8.05 -13.18
C ALA A 27 -6.82 8.97 -11.99
N THR A 28 -7.83 9.34 -11.20
CA THR A 28 -7.62 10.11 -9.97
C THR A 28 -6.83 9.32 -8.92
N PHE A 29 -7.17 8.04 -8.71
CA PHE A 29 -6.40 7.18 -7.80
C PHE A 29 -4.94 7.06 -8.22
N ASN A 30 -4.69 6.75 -9.49
CA ASN A 30 -3.34 6.62 -10.04
C ASN A 30 -2.54 7.92 -9.92
N ARG A 31 -3.16 9.05 -10.29
CA ARG A 31 -2.50 10.37 -10.21
C ARG A 31 -2.05 10.69 -8.79
N ILE A 32 -2.91 10.46 -7.78
CA ILE A 32 -2.60 10.79 -6.40
C ILE A 32 -1.53 9.85 -5.85
N LEU A 33 -1.70 8.53 -6.05
CA LEU A 33 -0.78 7.52 -5.51
C LEU A 33 0.62 7.56 -6.16
N CYS A 34 0.73 8.00 -7.40
CA CYS A 34 2.02 8.05 -8.11
C CYS A 34 2.75 9.40 -8.00
N LYS A 35 2.08 10.50 -7.65
CA LYS A 35 2.70 11.84 -7.62
C LYS A 35 3.08 12.32 -6.21
N GLU A 36 2.40 11.85 -5.18
CA GLU A 36 2.61 12.34 -3.82
C GLU A 36 3.75 11.60 -3.10
N SER A 37 4.43 12.32 -2.20
CA SER A 37 5.48 11.71 -1.37
C SER A 37 4.91 10.70 -0.38
N PHE A 38 5.72 9.74 0.09
CA PHE A 38 5.23 8.68 0.99
C PHE A 38 4.68 9.23 2.31
N SER A 39 5.32 10.26 2.88
CA SER A 39 4.81 10.93 4.09
C SER A 39 3.48 11.62 3.82
N GLN A 40 3.33 12.27 2.66
CA GLN A 40 2.08 12.94 2.28
C GLN A 40 0.96 11.92 2.03
N LEU A 41 1.27 10.80 1.36
CA LEU A 41 0.31 9.70 1.15
C LEU A 41 -0.17 9.08 2.45
N LYS A 42 0.71 8.89 3.45
CA LYS A 42 0.27 8.45 4.79
C LYS A 42 -0.74 9.42 5.39
N LEU A 43 -0.48 10.72 5.27
CA LEU A 43 -1.39 11.76 5.76
C LEU A 43 -2.71 11.76 5.00
N ILE A 44 -2.68 11.66 3.67
CA ILE A 44 -3.87 11.56 2.81
C ILE A 44 -4.71 10.34 3.20
N PHE A 45 -4.10 9.17 3.42
CA PHE A 45 -4.84 7.96 3.82
C PHE A 45 -5.49 8.10 5.19
N ARG A 46 -4.84 8.78 6.14
CA ARG A 46 -5.42 9.10 7.45
C ARG A 46 -6.63 10.02 7.28
N LYS A 47 -6.49 11.12 6.53
CA LYS A 47 -7.59 12.06 6.25
C LYS A 47 -8.74 11.41 5.49
N TYR A 48 -8.44 10.51 4.56
CA TYR A 48 -9.43 9.72 3.85
C TYR A 48 -10.25 8.86 4.81
N GLU A 49 -9.59 8.15 5.72
CA GLU A 49 -10.27 7.31 6.71
C GLU A 49 -11.12 8.13 7.70
N GLU A 50 -10.62 9.30 8.14
CA GLU A 50 -11.37 10.26 8.96
C GLU A 50 -12.65 10.74 8.25
N LEU A 51 -12.54 11.07 6.95
CA LEU A 51 -13.68 11.53 6.14
C LEU A 51 -14.64 10.42 5.74
N ASN A 52 -14.16 9.18 5.63
CA ASN A 52 -14.93 8.03 5.15
C ASN A 52 -15.48 7.16 6.29
N ASN A 53 -15.86 7.78 7.41
CA ASN A 53 -16.46 7.10 8.56
C ASN A 53 -15.65 5.88 9.04
N GLY A 54 -14.31 5.97 9.04
CA GLY A 54 -13.42 4.89 9.47
C GLY A 54 -13.19 3.78 8.42
N ARG A 55 -13.69 3.93 7.19
CA ARG A 55 -13.36 3.03 6.08
C ARG A 55 -12.06 3.49 5.40
N GLY A 56 -10.94 2.89 5.78
CA GLY A 56 -9.64 3.18 5.18
C GLY A 56 -9.51 2.80 3.70
N ILE A 57 -8.57 3.46 3.02
CA ILE A 57 -8.33 3.37 1.56
C ILE A 57 -8.15 1.94 1.04
N ARG A 58 -7.55 1.04 1.85
CA ARG A 58 -7.35 -0.36 1.48
C ARG A 58 -8.66 -1.12 1.29
N LYS A 59 -9.69 -0.80 2.09
CA LYS A 59 -11.02 -1.43 1.96
C LYS A 59 -11.74 -0.91 0.72
N THR A 60 -11.61 0.38 0.41
CA THR A 60 -12.13 0.97 -0.82
C THR A 60 -11.49 0.34 -2.05
N ILE A 61 -10.15 0.26 -2.12
CA ILE A 61 -9.47 -0.36 -3.28
C ILE A 61 -9.95 -1.80 -3.54
N LYS A 62 -10.25 -2.56 -2.47
CA LYS A 62 -10.77 -3.93 -2.61
C LYS A 62 -12.19 -4.03 -3.16
N SER A 63 -13.04 -3.02 -2.95
CA SER A 63 -14.41 -3.02 -3.51
C SER A 63 -14.47 -2.44 -4.91
N GLU A 64 -13.61 -1.45 -5.17
CA GLU A 64 -13.66 -0.64 -6.39
C GLU A 64 -12.85 -1.23 -7.55
N PHE A 65 -11.73 -1.90 -7.27
CA PHE A 65 -10.83 -2.40 -8.31
C PHE A 65 -10.84 -3.92 -8.39
N SER A 66 -10.43 -4.46 -9.54
CA SER A 66 -10.25 -5.89 -9.75
C SER A 66 -8.94 -6.19 -10.51
N GLY A 67 -8.60 -7.47 -10.68
CA GLY A 67 -7.40 -7.89 -11.41
C GLY A 67 -6.08 -7.29 -10.89
N ASP A 68 -5.15 -7.09 -11.83
CA ASP A 68 -3.77 -6.68 -11.52
C ASP A 68 -3.68 -5.25 -10.98
N ILE A 69 -4.56 -4.35 -11.41
CA ILE A 69 -4.57 -2.96 -10.93
C ILE A 69 -4.89 -2.91 -9.44
N LYS A 70 -5.86 -3.71 -8.97
CA LYS A 70 -6.15 -3.86 -7.53
C LYS A 70 -4.92 -4.31 -6.77
N ASP A 71 -4.22 -5.34 -7.26
CA ASP A 71 -3.07 -5.91 -6.56
C ASP A 71 -1.89 -4.94 -6.51
N ALA A 72 -1.67 -4.16 -7.58
CA ALA A 72 -0.68 -3.09 -7.63
C ALA A 72 -1.00 -1.97 -6.62
N LEU A 73 -2.22 -1.46 -6.61
CA LEU A 73 -2.66 -0.42 -5.67
C LEU A 73 -2.55 -0.88 -4.21
N LEU A 74 -2.96 -2.11 -3.93
CA LEU A 74 -2.83 -2.70 -2.58
C LEU A 74 -1.37 -2.89 -2.16
N ALA A 75 -0.46 -3.18 -3.10
CA ALA A 75 0.96 -3.26 -2.83
C ALA A 75 1.55 -1.88 -2.51
N ILE A 76 1.20 -0.85 -3.28
CA ILE A 76 1.61 0.55 -3.03
C ILE A 76 1.16 0.99 -1.63
N VAL A 77 -0.13 0.84 -1.31
CA VAL A 77 -0.67 1.22 0.01
C VAL A 77 0.02 0.47 1.13
N SER A 78 0.21 -0.85 1.01
CA SER A 78 0.91 -1.64 2.03
C SER A 78 2.35 -1.20 2.24
N CYS A 79 3.08 -0.95 1.16
CA CYS A 79 4.48 -0.49 1.23
C CYS A 79 4.59 0.90 1.88
N ILE A 80 3.67 1.81 1.57
CA ILE A 80 3.63 3.14 2.18
C ILE A 80 3.34 3.04 3.67
N GLN A 81 2.32 2.27 4.06
CA GLN A 81 1.90 2.18 5.47
C GLN A 81 2.97 1.53 6.34
N ASP A 82 3.49 0.38 5.92
CA ASP A 82 4.48 -0.40 6.68
C ASP A 82 5.35 -1.22 5.72
N ARG A 83 6.46 -0.61 5.31
CA ARG A 83 7.40 -1.19 4.35
C ARG A 83 8.01 -2.52 4.84
N PRO A 84 8.53 -2.63 6.08
CA PRO A 84 9.03 -3.91 6.59
C PRO A 84 7.98 -5.01 6.56
N LYS A 85 6.75 -4.75 7.05
CA LYS A 85 5.67 -5.76 7.00
C LYS A 85 5.25 -6.13 5.59
N PHE A 86 5.28 -5.18 4.64
CA PHE A 86 5.02 -5.46 3.23
C PHE A 86 6.06 -6.45 2.69
N PHE A 87 7.36 -6.17 2.85
CA PHE A 87 8.40 -7.06 2.35
C PHE A 87 8.42 -8.39 3.09
N ALA A 88 8.19 -8.43 4.41
CA ALA A 88 8.05 -9.68 5.15
C ALA A 88 6.96 -10.58 4.57
N LYS A 89 5.81 -10.01 4.19
CA LYS A 89 4.75 -10.74 3.48
C LYS A 89 5.23 -11.25 2.12
N GLN A 90 6.04 -10.48 1.39
CA GLN A 90 6.56 -10.89 0.09
C GLN A 90 7.60 -12.01 0.19
N PHE A 91 8.45 -11.99 1.22
CA PHE A 91 9.34 -13.10 1.58
C PHE A 91 8.54 -14.35 1.91
N ASN A 92 7.54 -14.25 2.76
CA ASN A 92 6.69 -15.40 3.11
C ASN A 92 5.99 -15.96 1.86
N LYS A 93 5.51 -15.11 0.96
CA LYS A 93 4.93 -15.57 -0.32
C LYS A 93 5.94 -16.28 -1.22
N ALA A 94 7.23 -16.02 -1.11
CA ALA A 94 8.25 -16.66 -1.93
C ALA A 94 8.65 -18.05 -1.40
N ILE A 95 8.55 -18.28 -0.09
CA ILE A 95 9.03 -19.50 0.57
C ILE A 95 7.93 -20.39 1.16
N LYS A 96 6.69 -19.90 1.24
CA LYS A 96 5.57 -20.66 1.79
C LYS A 96 5.03 -21.64 0.75
N GLY A 97 4.97 -22.91 1.13
CA GLY A 97 4.33 -23.98 0.35
C GLY A 97 5.33 -25.05 -0.08
N CYS A 98 4.97 -25.84 -1.09
CA CYS A 98 5.88 -26.80 -1.69
C CYS A 98 6.81 -26.08 -2.68
N GLY A 99 8.10 -26.07 -2.39
CA GLY A 99 9.11 -25.38 -3.20
C GLY A 99 9.28 -23.90 -2.83
N THR A 100 10.08 -23.21 -3.63
CA THR A 100 10.47 -21.81 -3.43
C THR A 100 10.35 -21.07 -4.76
N ASP A 101 9.82 -19.85 -4.74
CA ASP A 101 9.94 -18.91 -5.87
C ASP A 101 11.33 -18.24 -5.79
N ASP A 102 12.35 -18.95 -6.30
CA ASP A 102 13.75 -18.55 -6.20
C ASP A 102 14.00 -17.17 -6.82
N ASN A 103 13.40 -16.88 -7.97
CA ASN A 103 13.55 -15.59 -8.65
C ASN A 103 13.05 -14.43 -7.78
N LYS A 104 11.92 -14.61 -7.11
CA LYS A 104 11.39 -13.59 -6.19
C LYS A 104 12.21 -13.50 -4.92
N LEU A 105 12.64 -14.62 -4.35
CA LEU A 105 13.46 -14.65 -3.15
C LEU A 105 14.79 -13.93 -3.37
N ILE A 106 15.52 -14.27 -4.44
CA ILE A 106 16.79 -13.64 -4.82
C ILE A 106 16.59 -12.14 -4.99
N ARG A 107 15.58 -11.71 -5.75
CA ARG A 107 15.28 -10.29 -5.96
C ARG A 107 15.00 -9.57 -4.64
N LEU A 108 14.25 -10.18 -3.73
CA LEU A 108 13.95 -9.59 -2.42
C LEU A 108 15.21 -9.47 -1.55
N VAL A 109 16.06 -10.50 -1.49
CA VAL A 109 17.31 -10.44 -0.72
C VAL A 109 18.23 -9.36 -1.28
N VAL A 110 18.53 -9.40 -2.58
CA VAL A 110 19.48 -8.50 -3.23
C VAL A 110 19.03 -7.04 -3.15
N THR A 111 17.73 -6.75 -3.31
CA THR A 111 17.26 -5.35 -3.28
C THR A 111 17.07 -4.78 -1.87
N ARG A 112 17.07 -5.62 -0.82
CA ARG A 112 16.79 -5.16 0.56
C ARG A 112 17.94 -5.35 1.54
N CYS A 113 18.95 -6.18 1.21
CA CYS A 113 20.05 -6.56 2.10
C CYS A 113 20.74 -5.36 2.77
N GLU A 114 21.01 -4.30 2.02
CA GLU A 114 21.72 -3.11 2.50
C GLU A 114 20.79 -1.97 2.94
N LEU A 115 19.46 -2.16 2.87
CA LEU A 115 18.49 -1.10 3.14
C LEU A 115 17.76 -1.29 4.48
N ASP A 116 17.08 -2.43 4.65
CA ASP A 116 16.19 -2.66 5.79
C ASP A 116 15.95 -4.15 6.08
N LEU A 117 16.84 -5.04 5.62
CA LEU A 117 16.66 -6.49 5.78
C LEU A 117 16.51 -6.91 7.25
N GLY A 118 17.22 -6.25 8.17
CA GLY A 118 17.06 -6.48 9.62
C GLY A 118 15.64 -6.17 10.11
N ASN A 119 15.07 -5.02 9.74
CA ASN A 119 13.69 -4.68 10.12
C ASN A 119 12.66 -5.59 9.43
N ILE A 120 12.94 -6.03 8.20
CA ILE A 120 12.10 -7.01 7.50
C ILE A 120 12.11 -8.35 8.24
N GLN A 121 13.28 -8.79 8.71
CA GLN A 121 13.43 -10.02 9.48
C GLN A 121 12.63 -9.95 10.79
N GLU A 122 12.75 -8.86 11.55
CA GLU A 122 11.94 -8.63 12.76
C GLU A 122 10.44 -8.68 12.47
N ALA A 123 9.99 -7.98 11.43
CA ALA A 123 8.59 -7.96 11.01
C ALA A 123 8.09 -9.33 10.51
N TYR A 124 8.97 -10.14 9.93
CA TYR A 124 8.69 -11.50 9.51
C TYR A 124 8.45 -12.40 10.71
N TYR A 125 9.41 -12.45 11.64
CA TYR A 125 9.32 -13.27 12.85
C TYR A 125 8.14 -12.87 13.72
N SER A 126 7.88 -11.56 13.89
CA SER A 126 6.73 -11.08 14.65
C SER A 126 5.37 -11.54 14.09
N LYS A 127 5.29 -11.95 12.81
CA LYS A 127 4.03 -12.24 12.13
C LYS A 127 3.85 -13.71 11.77
N TYR A 128 4.93 -14.42 11.48
CA TYR A 128 4.92 -15.77 10.91
C TYR A 128 5.62 -16.80 11.80
N SER A 129 6.10 -16.42 12.98
CA SER A 129 6.61 -17.30 14.03
C SER A 129 5.74 -17.17 15.26
#